data_AF-A0A0P9K6I0-F1
#
_entry.id   AF-A0A0P9K6I0-F1
#
_cell.length_a   1.000
_cell.length_b   1.000
_cell.length_c   1.000
_cell.angle_alpha   90.00
_cell.angle_beta   90.00
_cell.angle_gamma   90.00
#
_symmetry.space_group_name_H-M   'P 1'
#
loop_
_entity.id
_entity.type
_entity.pdbx_description
1 polymer ?
#
loop_
_entity_poly.entity_id
_entity_poly.type
_entity_poly.pdbx_seq_one_letter_code
_entity_poly.pdbx_strand_id
1 'polypeptide(L)'
;MKIKILLVVLCVVYSSFTGAKTQSQKLLLETLSAKLSANQTTAHTDLMQPIGSVKPHYNPYTGATLFIHFSPIEVNENVNKHRLSQANQQKQQNFKESQQQARALSHHIYQLERKLSALKKSHNNQAQIEAIQQQLSELTIKKAKANNQYQQNKHAIFDDVIATNTLTQLQKQISGNVCHLSNSDKQSLKSITFVLAGIQNTAQEITWHFADLQRCSDNSLNQQSLFTESRLSSQF
;
A
#
# COMPACT_ATOMS: atom_id res chain seq x y z
N MET A 1 -36.36 -43.14 33.37
CA MET A 1 -35.16 -43.45 32.54
C MET A 1 -35.17 -42.85 31.12
N LYS A 2 -36.33 -42.47 30.55
CA LYS A 2 -36.43 -41.95 29.16
C LYS A 2 -35.92 -40.50 28.95
N ILE A 3 -35.94 -39.65 29.98
CA ILE A 3 -35.51 -38.24 29.89
C ILE A 3 -33.98 -38.09 29.79
N LYS A 4 -33.21 -38.97 30.45
CA LYS A 4 -31.73 -38.90 30.44
C LYS A 4 -31.13 -39.21 29.06
N ILE A 5 -31.76 -40.10 28.29
CA ILE A 5 -31.31 -40.46 26.94
C ILE A 5 -31.59 -39.31 25.95
N LEU A 6 -32.75 -38.64 26.07
CA LEU A 6 -33.09 -37.50 25.21
C LEU A 6 -32.10 -36.34 25.37
N LEU A 7 -31.64 -36.07 26.59
CA LEU A 7 -30.71 -34.98 26.91
C LEU A 7 -29.29 -35.28 26.43
N VAL A 8 -28.85 -36.55 26.50
CA VAL A 8 -27.57 -37.00 25.94
C VAL A 8 -27.58 -36.93 24.41
N VAL A 9 -28.68 -37.34 23.76
CA VAL A 9 -28.81 -37.24 22.30
C VAL A 9 -28.82 -35.78 21.85
N LEU A 10 -29.53 -34.88 22.58
CA LEU A 10 -29.50 -33.44 22.30
C LEU A 10 -28.09 -32.85 22.45
N CYS A 11 -27.36 -33.19 23.52
CA CYS A 11 -25.98 -32.72 23.71
C CYS A 11 -25.03 -33.26 22.64
N VAL A 12 -25.16 -34.52 22.21
CA VAL A 12 -24.29 -35.13 21.18
C VAL A 12 -24.61 -34.55 19.80
N VAL A 13 -25.88 -34.35 19.45
CA VAL A 13 -26.27 -33.74 18.18
C VAL A 13 -25.84 -32.27 18.13
N TYR A 14 -26.03 -31.52 19.22
CA TYR A 14 -25.62 -30.11 19.30
C TYR A 14 -24.10 -29.96 19.22
N SER A 15 -23.33 -30.79 19.93
CA SER A 15 -21.86 -30.77 19.89
C SER A 15 -21.31 -31.19 18.52
N SER A 16 -21.91 -32.18 17.87
CA SER A 16 -21.55 -32.61 16.50
C SER A 16 -21.86 -31.53 15.46
N PHE A 17 -22.99 -30.83 15.61
CA PHE A 17 -23.39 -29.74 14.72
C PHE A 17 -22.50 -28.51 14.89
N THR A 18 -22.10 -28.19 16.13
CA THR A 18 -21.11 -27.13 16.41
C THR A 18 -19.72 -27.50 15.89
N GLY A 19 -19.30 -28.76 16.01
CA GLY A 19 -18.02 -29.24 15.48
C GLY A 19 -17.95 -29.14 13.95
N ALA A 20 -18.99 -29.60 13.25
CA ALA A 20 -19.07 -29.53 11.78
C ALA A 20 -19.11 -28.08 11.25
N LYS A 21 -19.86 -27.19 11.92
CA LYS A 21 -19.87 -25.75 11.58
C LYS A 21 -18.50 -25.10 11.78
N THR A 22 -17.83 -25.40 12.89
CA THR A 22 -16.50 -24.84 13.20
C THR A 22 -15.45 -25.32 12.19
N GLN A 23 -15.52 -26.59 11.78
CA GLN A 23 -14.63 -27.15 10.76
C GLN A 23 -14.87 -26.54 9.36
N SER A 24 -16.12 -26.28 9.00
CA SER A 24 -16.49 -25.60 7.76
C SER A 24 -16.00 -24.14 7.73
N GLN A 25 -16.14 -23.40 8.84
CA GLN A 25 -15.64 -22.02 8.97
C GLN A 25 -14.12 -21.95 8.86
N LYS A 26 -13.42 -22.90 9.49
CA LYS A 26 -11.96 -23.00 9.41
C LYS A 26 -11.49 -23.25 7.97
N LEU A 27 -12.10 -24.21 7.27
CA LEU A 27 -11.77 -24.51 5.87
C LEU A 27 -12.03 -23.33 4.93
N LEU A 28 -13.13 -22.60 5.15
CA LEU A 28 -13.46 -21.41 4.37
C LEU A 28 -12.41 -20.30 4.57
N LEU A 29 -12.02 -20.06 5.82
CA LEU A 29 -10.98 -19.09 6.17
C LEU A 29 -9.61 -19.46 5.59
N GLU A 30 -9.23 -20.73 5.63
CA GLU A 30 -8.01 -21.24 5.00
C GLU A 30 -8.04 -21.05 3.46
N THR A 31 -9.20 -21.27 2.84
CA THR A 31 -9.40 -21.06 1.40
C THR A 31 -9.29 -19.58 1.02
N LEU A 32 -9.90 -18.69 1.79
CA LEU A 32 -9.79 -17.24 1.59
C LEU A 32 -8.35 -16.76 1.77
N SER A 33 -7.66 -17.29 2.79
CA SER A 33 -6.24 -17.05 3.03
C SER A 33 -5.39 -17.47 1.82
N ALA A 34 -5.62 -18.66 1.27
CA ALA A 34 -4.90 -19.16 0.11
C ALA A 34 -5.15 -18.31 -1.15
N LYS A 35 -6.40 -17.88 -1.39
CA LYS A 35 -6.75 -16.99 -2.51
C LYS A 35 -6.05 -15.64 -2.44
N LEU A 36 -5.96 -15.06 -1.25
CA LEU A 36 -5.24 -13.79 -1.03
C LEU A 36 -3.75 -13.92 -1.29
N SER A 37 -3.14 -15.03 -0.86
CA SER A 37 -1.71 -15.29 -1.12
C SER A 37 -1.41 -15.60 -2.59
N ALA A 38 -2.30 -16.31 -3.30
CA ALA A 38 -2.06 -16.76 -4.67
C ALA A 38 -2.16 -15.63 -5.73
N ASN A 39 -3.10 -14.68 -5.54
CA ASN A 39 -3.38 -13.60 -6.50
C ASN A 39 -2.29 -12.51 -6.57
N GLN A 40 -1.19 -12.66 -5.83
CA GLN A 40 -0.04 -11.75 -5.92
C GLN A 40 0.84 -11.98 -7.16
N THR A 41 0.72 -13.14 -7.80
CA THR A 41 1.63 -13.56 -8.88
C THR A 41 1.21 -13.11 -10.29
N THR A 42 0.02 -12.51 -10.44
CA THR A 42 -0.59 -12.28 -11.77
C THR A 42 -0.85 -10.81 -12.13
N ALA A 43 -0.70 -9.86 -11.20
CA ALA A 43 -0.97 -8.43 -11.45
C ALA A 43 0.23 -7.55 -11.08
N HIS A 44 0.86 -6.89 -12.08
CA HIS A 44 1.85 -5.81 -11.97
C HIS A 44 2.52 -5.63 -10.58
N THR A 45 3.41 -6.57 -10.27
CA THR A 45 4.12 -6.72 -8.98
C THR A 45 4.99 -5.53 -8.59
N ASP A 46 5.42 -4.71 -9.55
CA ASP A 46 6.47 -3.71 -9.32
C ASP A 46 6.06 -2.56 -8.38
N LEU A 47 4.75 -2.44 -8.06
CA LEU A 47 4.21 -1.33 -7.27
C LEU A 47 3.20 -1.78 -6.22
N MET A 48 3.25 -3.04 -5.80
CA MET A 48 2.51 -3.54 -4.64
C MET A 48 3.48 -4.11 -3.63
N GLN A 49 3.17 -3.91 -2.35
CA GLN A 49 3.90 -4.55 -1.29
C GLN A 49 3.52 -6.04 -1.24
N PRO A 50 4.51 -6.96 -1.29
CA PRO A 50 4.23 -8.38 -1.23
C PRO A 50 3.62 -8.77 0.12
N ILE A 51 2.71 -9.74 0.12
CA ILE A 51 2.18 -10.35 1.34
C ILE A 51 3.16 -11.43 1.75
N GLY A 52 3.72 -11.30 2.95
CA GLY A 52 4.60 -12.30 3.54
C GLY A 52 3.83 -13.46 4.18
N SER A 53 2.69 -13.18 4.80
CA SER A 53 1.80 -14.23 5.31
C SER A 53 0.36 -13.75 5.49
N VAL A 54 -0.57 -14.70 5.41
CA VAL A 54 -1.98 -14.51 5.81
C VAL A 54 -2.30 -15.55 6.88
N LYS A 55 -2.79 -15.10 8.04
CA LYS A 55 -3.15 -15.97 9.17
C LYS A 55 -4.64 -15.85 9.47
N PRO A 56 -5.43 -16.91 9.27
CA PRO A 56 -6.82 -16.93 9.65
C PRO A 56 -6.98 -17.13 11.17
N HIS A 57 -7.98 -16.46 11.74
CA HIS A 57 -8.45 -16.65 13.09
C HIS A 57 -9.99 -16.59 13.10
N TYR A 58 -10.63 -17.46 13.86
CA TYR A 58 -12.07 -17.39 14.06
C TYR A 58 -12.37 -17.30 15.54
N ASN A 59 -13.22 -16.35 15.91
CA ASN A 59 -13.74 -16.20 17.24
C ASN A 59 -15.28 -16.09 17.17
N PRO A 60 -16.03 -16.91 17.92
CA PRO A 60 -17.49 -16.91 17.86
C PRO A 60 -18.16 -15.59 18.26
N TYR A 61 -17.45 -14.71 18.97
CA TYR A 61 -17.94 -13.41 19.44
C TYR A 61 -17.57 -12.26 18.49
N THR A 62 -16.37 -12.28 17.91
CA THR A 62 -15.86 -11.19 17.05
C THR A 62 -15.91 -11.51 15.55
N GLY A 63 -16.24 -12.76 15.18
CA GLY A 63 -16.33 -13.23 13.81
C GLY A 63 -15.02 -13.79 13.26
N ALA A 64 -14.94 -13.84 11.93
CA ALA A 64 -13.76 -14.28 11.22
C ALA A 64 -12.76 -13.13 11.03
N THR A 65 -11.48 -13.39 11.29
CA THR A 65 -10.39 -12.42 11.12
C THR A 65 -9.28 -13.00 10.25
N LEU A 66 -8.80 -12.24 9.27
CA LEU A 66 -7.62 -12.56 8.46
C LEU A 66 -6.53 -11.53 8.74
N PHE A 67 -5.45 -11.96 9.38
CA PHE A 67 -4.27 -11.13 9.61
C PHE A 67 -3.35 -11.21 8.39
N ILE A 68 -3.16 -10.09 7.70
CA ILE A 68 -2.33 -9.99 6.50
C ILE A 68 -1.05 -9.25 6.88
N HIS A 69 0.06 -9.97 6.85
CA HIS A 69 1.39 -9.42 7.10
C HIS A 69 2.09 -9.18 5.78
N PHE A 70 2.56 -7.94 5.58
CA PHE A 70 3.30 -7.57 4.40
C PHE A 70 4.81 -7.77 4.57
N SER A 71 5.46 -8.24 3.52
CA SER A 71 6.92 -8.33 3.43
C SER A 71 7.53 -6.95 3.19
N PRO A 72 8.82 -6.75 3.51
CA PRO A 72 9.54 -5.53 3.17
C PRO A 72 9.51 -5.25 1.66
N ILE A 73 9.51 -3.98 1.29
CA ILE A 73 9.60 -3.54 -0.10
C ILE A 73 11.07 -3.53 -0.51
N GLU A 74 11.43 -4.31 -1.52
CA GLU A 74 12.67 -4.07 -2.27
C GLU A 74 12.39 -2.95 -3.28
N VAL A 75 12.89 -1.75 -2.99
CA VAL A 75 12.57 -0.54 -3.77
C VAL A 75 13.19 -0.64 -5.17
N ASN A 76 12.36 -0.89 -6.18
CA ASN A 76 12.75 -0.66 -7.58
C ASN A 76 12.47 0.81 -7.92
N GLU A 77 13.52 1.59 -8.17
CA GLU A 77 13.46 3.06 -8.28
C GLU A 77 12.74 3.60 -9.53
N ASN A 78 12.18 2.74 -10.38
CA ASN A 78 11.50 3.14 -11.60
C ASN A 78 9.99 3.39 -11.39
N VAL A 79 9.63 4.34 -10.52
CA VAL A 79 8.23 4.81 -10.47
C VAL A 79 7.95 5.66 -11.69
N ASN A 80 6.98 5.21 -12.49
CA ASN A 80 6.45 5.96 -13.60
C ASN A 80 5.88 7.31 -13.09
N LYS A 81 6.34 8.45 -13.66
CA LYS A 81 5.97 9.81 -13.23
C LYS A 81 4.45 10.01 -13.09
N HIS A 82 3.66 9.30 -13.88
CA HIS A 82 2.19 9.35 -13.81
C HIS A 82 1.60 8.89 -12.47
N ARG A 83 2.33 8.06 -11.70
CA ARG A 83 1.86 7.52 -10.42
C ARG A 83 2.25 8.37 -9.21
N LEU A 84 3.05 9.42 -9.39
CA LEU A 84 3.29 10.44 -8.36
C LEU A 84 1.99 11.07 -7.86
N SER A 85 0.97 11.15 -8.74
CA SER A 85 -0.36 11.65 -8.42
C SER A 85 -1.09 10.85 -7.33
N GLN A 86 -0.69 9.60 -7.10
CA GLN A 86 -1.29 8.72 -6.10
C GLN A 86 -0.71 8.92 -4.70
N ALA A 87 0.39 9.67 -4.56
CA ALA A 87 0.96 9.97 -3.26
C ALA A 87 0.17 11.08 -2.54
N ASN A 88 0.30 11.16 -1.22
CA ASN A 88 -0.20 12.24 -0.39
C ASN A 88 0.31 13.60 -0.90
N GLN A 89 -0.59 14.58 -1.01
CA GLN A 89 -0.28 15.91 -1.56
C GLN A 89 0.91 16.58 -0.84
N GLN A 90 1.02 16.43 0.48
CA GLN A 90 2.12 16.99 1.27
C GLN A 90 3.46 16.35 0.87
N LYS A 91 3.49 15.01 0.73
CA LYS A 91 4.70 14.30 0.27
C LYS A 91 5.07 14.74 -1.15
N GLN A 92 4.07 14.91 -2.04
CA GLN A 92 4.31 15.38 -3.41
C GLN A 92 4.93 16.78 -3.45
N GLN A 93 4.42 17.68 -2.60
CA GLN A 93 4.95 19.03 -2.46
C GLN A 93 6.40 19.01 -1.96
N ASN A 94 6.68 18.27 -0.87
CA ASN A 94 8.04 18.13 -0.33
C ASN A 94 9.03 17.58 -1.37
N PHE A 95 8.60 16.59 -2.18
CA PHE A 95 9.39 16.06 -3.28
C PHE A 95 9.69 17.12 -4.35
N LYS A 96 8.68 17.89 -4.79
CA LYS A 96 8.86 18.96 -5.79
C LYS A 96 9.79 20.06 -5.27
N GLU A 97 9.59 20.49 -4.02
CA GLU A 97 10.41 21.54 -3.38
C GLU A 97 11.87 21.11 -3.26
N SER A 98 12.14 19.91 -2.73
CA SER A 98 13.50 19.38 -2.59
C SER A 98 14.18 19.15 -3.96
N GLN A 99 13.42 18.72 -4.97
CA GLN A 99 13.93 18.61 -6.34
C GLN A 99 14.32 19.97 -6.92
N GLN A 100 13.48 20.99 -6.74
CA GLN A 100 13.76 22.35 -7.21
C GLN A 100 14.98 22.94 -6.51
N GLN A 101 15.09 22.76 -5.19
CA GLN A 101 16.22 23.22 -4.40
C GLN A 101 17.54 22.58 -4.84
N ALA A 102 17.57 21.26 -5.05
CA ALA A 102 18.75 20.53 -5.53
C ALA A 102 19.19 21.00 -6.94
N ARG A 103 18.23 21.27 -7.83
CA ARG A 103 18.49 21.80 -9.17
C ARG A 103 19.02 23.24 -9.12
N ALA A 104 18.41 24.10 -8.32
CA ALA A 104 18.84 25.49 -8.17
C ALA A 104 20.28 25.58 -7.65
N LEU A 105 20.61 24.81 -6.61
CA LEU A 105 21.97 24.75 -6.06
C LEU A 105 22.98 24.20 -7.08
N SER A 106 22.60 23.18 -7.85
CA SER A 106 23.46 22.64 -8.93
C SER A 106 23.76 23.68 -9.99
N HIS A 107 22.76 24.48 -10.37
CA HIS A 107 22.93 25.57 -11.33
C HIS A 107 23.83 26.69 -10.77
N HIS A 108 23.65 27.09 -9.51
CA HIS A 108 24.50 28.11 -8.86
C HIS A 108 25.96 27.67 -8.78
N ILE A 109 26.21 26.42 -8.39
CA ILE A 109 27.57 25.85 -8.35
C ILE A 109 28.20 25.88 -9.75
N TYR A 110 27.48 25.43 -10.77
CA TYR A 110 27.96 25.46 -12.15
C TYR A 110 28.33 26.88 -12.63
N GLN A 111 27.50 27.88 -12.29
CA GLN A 111 27.81 29.28 -12.62
C GLN A 111 29.07 29.79 -11.92
N LEU A 112 29.26 29.45 -10.64
CA LEU A 112 30.45 29.84 -9.88
C LEU A 112 31.71 29.11 -10.37
N GLU A 113 31.62 27.83 -10.71
CA GLU A 113 32.72 27.06 -11.31
C GLU A 113 33.17 27.67 -12.65
N ARG A 114 32.21 28.12 -13.48
CA ARG A 114 32.52 28.85 -14.72
C ARG A 114 33.21 30.18 -14.45
N LYS A 115 32.72 30.96 -13.48
CA LYS A 115 33.35 32.25 -13.09
C LYS A 115 34.75 32.04 -12.55
N LEU A 116 34.94 31.05 -11.67
CA LEU A 116 36.26 30.69 -11.13
C LEU A 116 37.25 30.32 -12.24
N SER A 117 36.79 29.52 -13.22
CA SER A 117 37.60 29.12 -14.37
C SER A 117 38.01 30.31 -15.26
N ALA A 118 37.14 31.31 -15.40
CA ALA A 118 37.45 32.55 -16.12
C ALA A 118 38.46 33.43 -15.35
N LEU A 119 38.26 33.60 -14.04
CA LEU A 119 39.14 34.42 -13.19
C LEU A 119 40.55 33.84 -13.08
N LYS A 120 40.69 32.51 -13.02
CA LYS A 120 41.99 31.82 -13.03
C LYS A 120 42.81 32.06 -14.31
N LYS A 121 42.17 32.44 -15.42
CA LYS A 121 42.85 32.77 -16.69
C LYS A 121 43.33 34.22 -16.76
N SER A 122 42.81 35.09 -15.88
CA SER A 122 43.17 36.51 -15.83
C SER A 122 44.25 36.74 -14.76
N HIS A 123 45.25 37.56 -15.05
CA HIS A 123 46.23 37.96 -14.04
C HIS A 123 45.58 38.90 -13.01
N ASN A 124 45.96 38.75 -11.73
CA ASN A 124 45.63 39.67 -10.61
C ASN A 124 44.23 39.60 -9.96
N ASN A 125 43.63 38.40 -9.80
CA ASN A 125 42.30 38.21 -9.18
C ASN A 125 42.29 37.35 -7.89
N GLN A 126 43.40 37.25 -7.16
CA GLN A 126 43.59 36.27 -6.08
C GLN A 126 42.49 36.33 -5.00
N ALA A 127 42.15 37.53 -4.51
CA ALA A 127 41.09 37.71 -3.50
C ALA A 127 39.69 37.28 -4.00
N GLN A 128 39.39 37.49 -5.29
CA GLN A 128 38.11 37.06 -5.89
C GLN A 128 38.07 35.54 -6.07
N ILE A 129 39.20 34.93 -6.42
CA ILE A 129 39.36 33.46 -6.52
C ILE A 129 39.07 32.82 -5.17
N GLU A 130 39.68 33.32 -4.10
CA GLU A 130 39.49 32.81 -2.73
C GLU A 130 38.04 32.97 -2.26
N ALA A 131 37.43 34.13 -2.50
CA ALA A 131 36.01 34.37 -2.16
C ALA A 131 35.06 33.40 -2.87
N ILE A 132 35.26 33.16 -4.18
CA ILE A 132 34.43 32.21 -4.94
C ILE A 132 34.68 30.77 -4.51
N GLN A 133 35.91 30.40 -4.16
CA GLN A 133 36.22 29.07 -3.61
C GLN A 133 35.51 28.83 -2.28
N GLN A 134 35.49 29.82 -1.39
CA GLN A 134 34.75 29.74 -0.14
C GLN A 134 33.24 29.57 -0.37
N GLN A 135 32.65 30.38 -1.27
CA GLN A 135 31.23 30.25 -1.65
C GLN A 135 30.91 28.87 -2.26
N LEU A 136 31.80 28.33 -3.11
CA LEU A 136 31.65 27.00 -3.69
C LEU A 136 31.67 25.91 -2.63
N SER A 137 32.56 26.00 -1.64
CA SER A 137 32.61 25.07 -0.51
C SER A 137 31.28 25.03 0.25
N GLU A 138 30.77 26.19 0.64
CA GLU A 138 29.49 26.31 1.35
C GLU A 138 28.31 25.78 0.53
N LEU A 139 28.25 26.12 -0.75
CA LEU A 139 27.18 25.68 -1.64
C LEU A 139 27.24 24.18 -1.91
N THR A 140 28.44 23.58 -1.97
CA THR A 140 28.62 22.14 -2.14
C THR A 140 28.05 21.37 -0.95
N ILE A 141 28.30 21.84 0.27
CA ILE A 141 27.72 21.26 1.50
C ILE A 141 26.19 21.42 1.48
N LYS A 142 25.67 22.60 1.13
CA LYS A 142 24.22 22.84 1.00
C LYS A 142 23.59 21.93 -0.06
N LYS A 143 24.26 21.70 -1.19
CA LYS A 143 23.80 20.78 -2.25
C LYS A 143 23.77 19.34 -1.76
N ALA A 144 24.78 18.89 -1.03
CA ALA A 144 24.79 17.53 -0.46
C ALA A 144 23.60 17.32 0.48
N LYS A 145 23.32 18.29 1.36
CA LYS A 145 22.14 18.26 2.24
C LYS A 145 20.82 18.24 1.45
N ALA A 146 20.68 19.10 0.45
CA ALA A 146 19.48 19.16 -0.39
C ALA A 146 19.27 17.86 -1.20
N ASN A 147 20.35 17.25 -1.69
CA ASN A 147 20.29 15.96 -2.38
C ASN A 147 19.86 14.83 -1.44
N ASN A 148 20.38 14.79 -0.22
CA ASN A 148 19.95 13.80 0.78
C ASN A 148 18.45 13.95 1.09
N GLN A 149 17.98 15.19 1.28
CA GLN A 149 16.57 15.47 1.50
C GLN A 149 15.71 15.10 0.28
N TYR A 150 16.19 15.36 -0.94
CA TYR A 150 15.54 14.91 -2.17
C TYR A 150 15.41 13.38 -2.22
N GLN A 151 16.46 12.63 -1.90
CA GLN A 151 16.40 11.16 -1.88
C GLN A 151 15.43 10.64 -0.81
N GLN A 152 15.45 11.22 0.39
CA GLN A 152 14.49 10.87 1.45
C GLN A 152 13.04 11.12 1.03
N ASN A 153 12.76 12.30 0.46
CA ASN A 153 11.43 12.65 -0.02
C ASN A 153 11.02 11.79 -1.23
N LYS A 154 11.99 11.41 -2.08
CA LYS A 154 11.79 10.43 -3.15
C LYS A 154 11.32 9.13 -2.52
N HIS A 155 12.08 8.47 -1.65
CA HIS A 155 11.67 7.22 -0.99
C HIS A 155 10.30 7.32 -0.32
N ALA A 156 10.02 8.40 0.40
CA ALA A 156 8.72 8.61 1.04
C ALA A 156 7.54 8.64 0.05
N ILE A 157 7.73 9.13 -1.18
CA ILE A 157 6.74 9.05 -2.25
C ILE A 157 6.57 7.62 -2.75
N PHE A 158 7.67 6.90 -2.96
CA PHE A 158 7.63 5.51 -3.43
C PHE A 158 6.83 4.64 -2.45
N ASP A 159 7.14 4.73 -1.16
CA ASP A 159 6.45 3.99 -0.10
C ASP A 159 4.95 4.31 -0.08
N ASP A 160 4.61 5.59 -0.29
CA ASP A 160 3.22 6.05 -0.28
C ASP A 160 2.42 5.55 -1.49
N VAL A 161 3.02 5.56 -2.68
CA VAL A 161 2.41 5.04 -3.91
C VAL A 161 2.23 3.53 -3.80
N ILE A 162 3.25 2.80 -3.34
CA ILE A 162 3.19 1.34 -3.18
C ILE A 162 2.10 0.96 -2.18
N ALA A 163 2.07 1.63 -1.03
CA ALA A 163 1.03 1.40 -0.03
C ALA A 163 -0.38 1.69 -0.55
N THR A 164 -0.60 2.86 -1.16
CA THR A 164 -1.91 3.24 -1.72
C THR A 164 -2.40 2.23 -2.75
N ASN A 165 -1.51 1.81 -3.65
CA ASN A 165 -1.83 0.82 -4.67
C ASN A 165 -2.10 -0.56 -4.03
N THR A 166 -1.29 -0.96 -3.04
CA THR A 166 -1.47 -2.21 -2.28
C THR A 166 -2.84 -2.25 -1.62
N LEU A 167 -3.20 -1.20 -0.88
CA LEU A 167 -4.49 -1.11 -0.20
C LEU A 167 -5.66 -1.19 -1.21
N THR A 168 -5.57 -0.42 -2.29
CA THR A 168 -6.62 -0.37 -3.32
C THR A 168 -6.84 -1.74 -3.96
N GLN A 169 -5.77 -2.43 -4.35
CA GLN A 169 -5.87 -3.74 -4.99
C GLN A 169 -6.34 -4.82 -4.00
N LEU A 170 -5.85 -4.75 -2.76
CA LEU A 170 -6.29 -5.67 -1.71
C LEU A 170 -7.78 -5.50 -1.40
N GLN A 171 -8.27 -4.26 -1.29
CA GLN A 171 -9.70 -3.97 -1.11
C GLN A 171 -10.54 -4.54 -2.26
N LYS A 172 -10.08 -4.41 -3.52
CA LYS A 172 -10.75 -5.01 -4.68
C LYS A 172 -10.79 -6.53 -4.60
N GLN A 173 -9.66 -7.17 -4.27
CA GLN A 173 -9.56 -8.63 -4.15
C GLN A 173 -10.43 -9.16 -3.00
N ILE A 174 -10.36 -8.53 -1.84
CA ILE A 174 -11.18 -8.85 -0.67
C ILE A 174 -12.66 -8.70 -1.03
N SER A 175 -13.05 -7.57 -1.62
CA SER A 175 -14.43 -7.34 -2.03
C SER A 175 -14.93 -8.43 -2.99
N GLY A 176 -14.15 -8.80 -4.01
CA GLY A 176 -14.50 -9.90 -4.92
C GLY A 176 -14.66 -11.23 -4.18
N ASN A 177 -13.67 -11.60 -3.36
CA ASN A 177 -13.69 -12.85 -2.60
C ASN A 177 -14.88 -12.95 -1.64
N VAL A 178 -15.21 -11.87 -0.93
CA VAL A 178 -16.31 -11.77 0.03
C VAL A 178 -17.67 -11.77 -0.69
N CYS A 179 -17.76 -11.11 -1.85
CA CYS A 179 -19.01 -11.05 -2.60
C CYS A 179 -19.42 -12.38 -3.23
N HIS A 180 -18.46 -13.18 -3.67
CA HIS A 180 -18.70 -14.52 -4.22
C HIS A 180 -18.92 -15.62 -3.15
N LEU A 181 -18.92 -15.29 -1.86
CA LEU A 181 -19.31 -16.25 -0.81
C LEU A 181 -20.78 -16.65 -0.97
N SER A 182 -21.08 -17.93 -0.74
CA SER A 182 -22.45 -18.43 -0.74
C SER A 182 -23.26 -17.85 0.42
N ASN A 183 -24.59 -17.84 0.33
CA ASN A 183 -25.44 -17.35 1.42
C ASN A 183 -25.24 -18.15 2.71
N SER A 184 -24.98 -19.46 2.62
CA SER A 184 -24.64 -20.29 3.77
C SER A 184 -23.31 -19.88 4.40
N ASP A 185 -22.29 -19.55 3.60
CA ASP A 185 -20.99 -19.11 4.12
C ASP A 185 -21.10 -17.75 4.80
N LYS A 186 -21.85 -16.81 4.19
CA LYS A 186 -22.12 -15.48 4.74
C LYS A 186 -22.85 -15.56 6.08
N GLN A 187 -23.88 -16.40 6.18
CA GLN A 187 -24.59 -16.65 7.44
C GLN A 187 -23.71 -17.33 8.49
N SER A 188 -22.84 -18.25 8.07
CA SER A 188 -21.92 -18.95 8.96
C SER A 188 -20.89 -18.00 9.58
N LEU A 189 -20.37 -17.04 8.82
CA LEU A 189 -19.31 -16.14 9.27
C LEU A 189 -19.80 -14.91 10.05
N LYS A 190 -21.00 -14.39 9.74
CA LYS A 190 -21.58 -13.12 10.25
C LYS A 190 -20.80 -11.85 9.86
N SER A 191 -19.48 -11.84 10.03
CA SER A 191 -18.56 -10.80 9.56
C SER A 191 -17.21 -11.40 9.18
N ILE A 192 -16.46 -10.69 8.34
CA ILE A 192 -15.02 -10.90 8.16
C ILE A 192 -14.29 -9.58 8.40
N THR A 193 -13.28 -9.60 9.26
CA THR A 193 -12.32 -8.52 9.48
C THR A 193 -10.98 -8.86 8.85
N PHE A 194 -10.39 -7.91 8.13
CA PHE A 194 -9.04 -7.99 7.59
C PHE A 194 -8.16 -7.02 8.35
N VAL A 195 -7.12 -7.53 9.01
CA VAL A 195 -6.15 -6.72 9.73
C VAL A 195 -4.88 -6.63 8.88
N LEU A 196 -4.60 -5.44 8.37
CA LEU A 196 -3.49 -5.14 7.47
C LEU A 196 -2.32 -4.63 8.31
N ALA A 197 -1.32 -5.47 8.51
CA ALA A 197 -0.16 -5.15 9.33
C ALA A 197 1.06 -4.83 8.45
N GLY A 198 1.58 -3.61 8.56
CA GLY A 198 2.83 -3.21 7.92
C GLY A 198 2.69 -2.40 6.63
N ILE A 199 1.48 -2.00 6.25
CA ILE A 199 1.27 -0.99 5.19
C ILE A 199 1.59 0.39 5.80
N GLN A 200 2.58 1.10 5.24
CA GLN A 200 3.03 2.44 5.72
C GLN A 200 3.43 2.51 7.20
N ASN A 201 3.88 1.40 7.80
CA ASN A 201 4.09 1.30 9.27
C ASN A 201 2.82 1.56 10.10
N THR A 202 1.64 1.35 9.50
CA THR A 202 0.34 1.46 10.17
C THR A 202 -0.37 0.11 10.22
N ALA A 203 -1.25 -0.05 11.21
CA ALA A 203 -2.23 -1.12 11.25
C ALA A 203 -3.57 -0.55 10.74
N GLN A 204 -4.14 -1.18 9.71
CA GLN A 204 -5.47 -0.84 9.22
C GLN A 204 -6.39 -2.04 9.38
N GLU A 205 -7.64 -1.79 9.78
CA GLU A 205 -8.66 -2.82 9.89
C GLU A 205 -9.80 -2.52 8.94
N ILE A 206 -10.26 -3.54 8.23
CA ILE A 206 -11.43 -3.43 7.36
C ILE A 206 -12.38 -4.56 7.69
N THR A 207 -13.56 -4.22 8.19
CA THR A 207 -14.58 -5.19 8.58
C THR A 207 -15.78 -5.13 7.65
N TRP A 208 -16.19 -6.31 7.16
CA TRP A 208 -17.43 -6.49 6.42
C TRP A 208 -18.44 -7.23 7.30
N HIS A 209 -19.61 -6.62 7.47
CA HIS A 209 -20.76 -7.23 8.12
C HIS A 209 -21.70 -7.78 7.05
N PHE A 210 -21.91 -9.10 7.03
CA PHE A 210 -22.74 -9.72 5.99
C PHE A 210 -24.24 -9.44 6.13
N ALA A 211 -24.67 -9.01 7.33
CA ALA A 211 -26.04 -8.58 7.59
C ALA A 211 -26.40 -7.28 6.86
N ASP A 212 -25.40 -6.45 6.53
CA ASP A 212 -25.59 -5.14 5.90
C ASP A 212 -25.51 -5.19 4.36
N LEU A 213 -25.24 -6.37 3.78
CA LEU A 213 -25.11 -6.56 2.34
C LEU A 213 -26.48 -6.76 1.68
N GLN A 214 -27.26 -5.68 1.49
CA GLN A 214 -28.48 -5.76 0.67
C GLN A 214 -28.20 -6.01 -0.82
N ARG A 215 -26.99 -5.74 -1.31
CA ARG A 215 -26.45 -6.21 -2.59
C ARG A 215 -24.94 -6.05 -2.46
N CYS A 216 -24.20 -7.15 -2.55
CA CYS A 216 -22.84 -7.07 -3.06
C CYS A 216 -22.98 -6.61 -4.51
N SER A 217 -23.03 -5.30 -4.74
CA SER A 217 -22.80 -4.78 -6.09
C SER A 217 -21.39 -5.22 -6.42
N ASP A 218 -21.26 -6.17 -7.33
CA ASP A 218 -20.00 -6.65 -7.86
C ASP A 218 -19.31 -5.49 -8.59
N ASN A 219 -18.71 -4.59 -7.81
CA ASN A 219 -18.02 -3.41 -8.31
C ASN A 219 -16.71 -3.79 -9.00
N SER A 220 -16.35 -5.09 -8.98
CA SER A 220 -15.21 -5.64 -9.73
C SER A 220 -15.36 -5.43 -11.23
N LEU A 221 -16.60 -5.49 -11.77
CA LEU A 221 -16.90 -5.29 -13.19
C LEU A 221 -17.33 -3.84 -13.52
N ASN A 222 -18.14 -3.19 -12.69
CA ASN A 222 -18.61 -1.82 -12.97
C ASN A 222 -17.53 -0.74 -12.78
N GLN A 223 -16.45 -1.00 -12.04
CA GLN A 223 -15.27 -0.11 -12.05
C GLN A 223 -14.22 -0.49 -13.11
N GLN A 224 -14.33 -1.65 -13.75
CA GLN A 224 -13.57 -1.89 -14.98
C GLN A 224 -14.12 -1.01 -16.10
N SER A 225 -15.45 -0.95 -16.29
CA SER A 225 -16.07 -0.10 -17.33
C SER A 225 -15.88 1.40 -17.09
N LEU A 226 -16.01 1.90 -15.85
CA LEU A 226 -15.80 3.32 -15.54
C LEU A 226 -14.34 3.79 -15.74
N PHE A 227 -13.35 2.89 -15.75
CA PHE A 227 -11.95 3.23 -16.04
C PHE A 227 -11.50 2.87 -17.47
N THR A 228 -12.22 2.01 -18.19
CA THR A 228 -12.03 1.85 -19.65
C THR A 228 -12.81 2.88 -20.48
N GLU A 229 -13.91 3.45 -19.98
CA GLU A 229 -14.70 4.45 -20.72
C GLU A 229 -14.42 5.91 -20.33
N SER A 230 -13.71 6.20 -19.23
CA SER A 230 -13.24 7.57 -18.95
C SER A 230 -11.98 7.96 -19.73
N ARG A 231 -11.44 7.05 -20.56
CA ARG A 231 -10.50 7.35 -21.64
C ARG A 231 -11.25 7.31 -22.96
N LEU A 232 -11.98 8.37 -23.29
CA LEU A 232 -12.33 8.86 -24.64
C LEU A 232 -13.54 9.81 -24.58
N SER A 233 -13.47 10.88 -23.79
CA SER A 233 -14.10 12.17 -24.11
C SER A 233 -13.93 13.13 -22.94
N SER A 234 -13.00 14.07 -23.09
CA SER A 234 -13.33 15.49 -22.98
C SER A 234 -12.10 16.23 -23.46
N GLN A 235 -12.23 16.80 -24.66
CA GLN A 235 -11.49 17.99 -25.04
C GLN A 235 -11.74 19.04 -23.96
N PHE A 236 -10.67 19.69 -23.49
CA PHE A 236 -10.47 21.14 -23.37
C PHE A 236 -9.11 21.39 -22.71
#